data_AF-A0A3B9Y325-F1
#
_entry.id   AF-A0A3B9Y325-F1
#
_cell.length_a   1.000
_cell.length_b   1.000
_cell.length_c   1.000
_cell.angle_alpha   90.00
_cell.angle_beta   90.00
_cell.angle_gamma   90.00
#
_symmetry.space_group_name_H-M   'P 1'
#
loop_
_entity.id
_entity.type
_entity.pdbx_description
1 polymer ?
#
loop_
_entity_poly.entity_id
_entity_poly.type
_entity_poly.pdbx_seq_one_letter_code
_entity_poly.pdbx_strand_id
1 'polypeptide(L)'
;MQNDLARDPFYGKDNTLVTAHWRDPVLARPENALVGIMYSNYTDQQSLFPWRVDVTAKSRILDSTGLQPGQSYGCDLVGYVWDRVFQNGATPPGLQVIAQSPTKNYLQAADFSNTTYYIAPSGAMVFASGSILLTAALDSYRLHRDNTCYLQNSVVPAIQKLMANVMEALPIKHPA
;
A
#
# COMPACT_ATOMS: atom_id res chain seq x y z
N MET A 1 13.75 10.21 -19.07
CA MET A 1 13.74 9.36 -20.28
C MET A 1 12.38 9.52 -20.91
N GLN A 2 12.30 9.90 -22.18
CA GLN A 2 11.02 10.02 -22.88
C GLN A 2 10.66 8.61 -23.35
N ASN A 3 9.52 8.08 -22.91
CA ASN A 3 8.99 6.76 -23.32
C ASN A 3 8.63 6.79 -24.81
N ASP A 4 9.65 6.62 -25.66
CA ASP A 4 9.48 6.51 -27.11
C ASP A 4 9.04 5.07 -27.45
N LEU A 5 7.72 4.85 -27.43
CA LEU A 5 7.11 3.56 -27.73
C LEU A 5 7.53 3.02 -29.10
N ALA A 6 7.89 3.88 -30.05
CA ALA A 6 8.30 3.45 -31.39
C ALA A 6 9.62 2.65 -31.40
N ARG A 7 10.39 2.68 -30.30
CA ARG A 7 11.60 1.87 -30.13
C ARG A 7 11.31 0.46 -29.62
N ASP A 8 10.11 0.20 -29.11
CA ASP A 8 9.73 -1.12 -28.66
C ASP A 8 9.37 -2.00 -29.87
N PRO A 9 10.03 -3.18 -30.05
CA PRO A 9 9.82 -4.03 -31.23
C PRO A 9 8.40 -4.61 -31.34
N PHE A 10 7.62 -4.60 -30.25
CA PHE A 10 6.24 -5.06 -30.18
C PHE A 10 5.21 -3.94 -30.34
N TYR A 11 5.61 -2.67 -30.28
CA TYR A 11 4.68 -1.56 -30.44
C TYR A 11 4.01 -1.58 -31.82
N GLY A 12 2.68 -1.53 -31.83
CA GLY A 12 1.86 -1.63 -33.05
C GLY A 12 1.75 -3.05 -33.63
N LYS A 13 2.39 -4.06 -33.02
CA LYS A 13 2.28 -5.48 -33.41
C LYS A 13 1.54 -6.29 -32.35
N ASP A 14 2.02 -6.25 -31.12
CA ASP A 14 1.39 -6.85 -29.95
C ASP A 14 1.64 -5.94 -28.75
N ASN A 15 0.71 -5.01 -28.52
CA ASN A 15 0.84 -4.04 -27.45
C ASN A 15 0.87 -4.67 -26.06
N THR A 16 0.45 -5.93 -25.90
CA THR A 16 0.47 -6.61 -24.59
C THR A 16 1.87 -6.97 -24.11
N LEU A 17 2.87 -6.92 -25.01
CA LEU A 17 4.28 -7.21 -24.75
C LEU A 17 5.15 -5.95 -24.74
N VAL A 18 4.55 -4.76 -24.92
CA VAL A 18 5.29 -3.49 -24.93
C VAL A 18 5.82 -3.16 -23.55
N THR A 19 7.08 -2.73 -23.50
CA THR A 19 7.74 -2.24 -22.28
C THR A 19 7.30 -0.82 -21.98
N ALA A 20 6.25 -0.69 -21.18
CA ALA A 20 5.72 0.59 -20.67
C ALA A 20 5.31 0.43 -19.20
N HIS A 21 4.87 1.50 -18.55
CA HIS A 21 4.20 1.32 -17.27
C HIS A 21 2.87 0.58 -17.51
N TRP A 22 2.51 -0.33 -16.61
CA TRP A 22 1.29 -1.12 -16.72
C TRP A 22 0.02 -0.25 -16.86
N ARG A 23 0.00 0.90 -16.20
CA ARG A 23 -1.09 1.89 -16.27
C ARG A 23 -1.14 2.72 -17.56
N ASP A 24 -0.07 2.74 -18.35
CA ASP A 24 -0.02 3.59 -19.56
C ASP A 24 -1.07 3.09 -20.57
N PRO A 25 -1.67 4.00 -21.38
CA PRO A 25 -2.76 3.63 -22.30
C PRO A 25 -2.45 2.48 -23.26
N VAL A 26 -1.17 2.26 -23.60
CA VAL A 26 -0.74 1.16 -24.48
C VAL A 26 -1.00 -0.22 -23.85
N LEU A 27 -0.93 -0.33 -22.53
CA LEU A 27 -1.21 -1.55 -21.78
C LEU A 27 -2.58 -1.54 -21.09
N ALA A 28 -3.03 -0.38 -20.59
CA ALA A 28 -4.30 -0.18 -19.90
C ALA A 28 -4.58 -1.18 -18.76
N ARG A 29 -3.53 -1.55 -18.01
CA ARG A 29 -3.54 -2.52 -16.90
C ARG A 29 -3.05 -1.85 -15.61
N PRO A 30 -3.72 -0.81 -15.09
CA PRO A 30 -3.22 -0.11 -13.91
C PRO A 30 -3.14 -1.05 -12.70
N GLU A 31 -2.13 -0.85 -11.86
CA GLU A 31 -1.78 -1.75 -10.76
C GLU A 31 -2.94 -1.94 -9.77
N ASN A 32 -3.75 -0.90 -9.55
CA ASN A 32 -4.91 -0.97 -8.67
C ASN A 32 -5.97 -1.97 -9.13
N ALA A 33 -6.02 -2.31 -10.43
CA ALA A 33 -6.93 -3.34 -10.94
C ALA A 33 -6.63 -4.74 -10.38
N LEU A 34 -5.39 -4.98 -9.93
CA LEU A 34 -4.94 -6.26 -9.40
C LEU A 34 -4.73 -6.24 -7.88
N VAL A 35 -4.15 -5.16 -7.33
CA VAL A 35 -3.79 -5.11 -5.89
C VAL A 35 -4.61 -4.10 -5.09
N GLY A 36 -5.57 -3.41 -5.72
CA GLY A 36 -6.48 -2.45 -5.07
C GLY A 36 -5.95 -1.02 -4.94
N ILE A 37 -4.63 -0.85 -4.94
CA ILE A 37 -3.93 0.44 -4.88
C ILE A 37 -2.84 0.54 -5.94
N MET A 38 -2.34 1.74 -6.19
CA MET A 38 -1.39 2.01 -7.26
C MET A 38 -0.35 3.05 -6.80
N TYR A 39 0.88 2.94 -7.31
CA TYR A 39 1.97 3.88 -6.98
C TYR A 39 1.53 5.33 -7.12
N SER A 40 1.70 6.07 -6.02
CA SER A 40 1.38 7.47 -5.92
C SER A 40 2.63 8.33 -5.96
N ASN A 41 3.54 8.12 -5.01
CA ASN A 41 4.71 8.96 -4.88
C ASN A 41 5.81 8.31 -4.02
N TYR A 42 6.90 9.05 -3.91
CA TYR A 42 8.08 8.71 -3.12
C TYR A 42 8.60 9.94 -2.37
N THR A 43 9.45 9.69 -1.38
CA THR A 43 10.22 10.73 -0.70
C THR A 43 11.62 10.20 -0.42
N ASP A 44 12.62 11.07 -0.53
CA ASP A 44 14.01 10.83 -0.17
C ASP A 44 14.37 11.46 1.20
N GLN A 45 13.37 11.97 1.91
CA GLN A 45 13.56 12.51 3.25
C GLN A 45 13.99 11.44 4.25
N GLN A 46 14.78 11.86 5.24
CA GLN A 46 15.28 10.98 6.30
C GLN A 46 14.15 10.51 7.22
N SER A 47 13.26 11.42 7.61
CA SER A 47 12.07 11.09 8.42
C SER A 47 10.89 10.78 7.51
N LEU A 48 10.12 9.78 7.88
CA LEU A 48 8.98 9.29 7.12
C LEU A 48 7.69 9.51 7.91
N PHE A 49 6.66 8.74 7.59
CA PHE A 49 5.31 9.00 8.09
C PHE A 49 4.81 7.84 8.97
N PRO A 50 4.02 8.16 10.01
CA PRO A 50 3.36 7.14 10.81
C PRO A 50 2.27 6.45 10.00
N TRP A 51 1.94 5.21 10.37
CA TRP A 51 0.80 4.51 9.80
C TRP A 51 -0.47 4.89 10.55
N ARG A 52 -1.50 5.37 9.86
CA ARG A 52 -2.73 5.89 10.49
C ARG A 52 -3.97 5.12 10.05
N VAL A 53 -4.69 4.56 11.02
CA VAL A 53 -5.96 3.87 10.78
C VAL A 53 -6.96 4.85 10.16
N ASP A 54 -7.66 4.42 9.12
CA ASP A 54 -8.69 5.25 8.50
C ASP A 54 -9.83 5.52 9.47
N VAL A 55 -10.38 6.73 9.46
CA VAL A 55 -11.42 7.15 10.41
C VAL A 55 -12.73 6.38 10.21
N THR A 56 -12.94 5.80 9.04
CA THR A 56 -14.13 5.00 8.70
C THR A 56 -13.84 3.50 8.73
N ALA A 57 -12.62 3.09 9.08
CA ALA A 57 -12.21 1.69 9.05
C ALA A 57 -13.08 0.81 9.94
N LYS A 58 -13.73 -0.18 9.32
CA LYS A 58 -14.50 -1.21 10.00
C LYS A 58 -14.26 -2.56 9.33
N SER A 59 -13.43 -3.40 9.94
CA SER A 59 -13.08 -4.71 9.40
C SER A 59 -12.71 -5.69 10.49
N ARG A 60 -13.00 -6.97 10.26
CA ARG A 60 -12.61 -8.07 11.16
C ARG A 60 -11.09 -8.22 11.28
N ILE A 61 -10.31 -7.78 10.28
CA ILE A 61 -8.85 -7.85 10.40
C ILE A 61 -8.30 -6.86 11.45
N LEU A 62 -9.12 -5.92 11.92
CA LEU A 62 -8.79 -5.03 13.04
C LEU A 62 -9.16 -5.63 14.41
N ASP A 63 -9.85 -6.76 14.46
CA ASP A 63 -10.31 -7.35 15.72
C ASP A 63 -9.14 -7.72 16.63
N SER A 64 -9.25 -7.34 17.92
CA SER A 64 -8.24 -7.60 18.96
C SER A 64 -6.85 -7.01 18.67
N THR A 65 -6.71 -6.11 17.70
CA THR A 65 -5.43 -5.43 17.41
C THR A 65 -5.15 -4.28 18.37
N GLY A 66 -6.19 -3.69 18.97
CA GLY A 66 -6.09 -2.42 19.70
C GLY A 66 -5.92 -1.19 18.80
N LEU A 67 -5.97 -1.36 17.47
CA LEU A 67 -5.95 -0.26 16.51
C LEU A 67 -7.27 0.51 16.58
N GLN A 68 -7.17 1.83 16.69
CA GLN A 68 -8.32 2.73 16.79
C GLN A 68 -8.44 3.61 15.55
N PRO A 69 -9.64 3.74 14.95
CA PRO A 69 -9.87 4.66 13.84
C PRO A 69 -9.34 6.06 14.10
N GLY A 70 -8.58 6.60 13.14
CA GLY A 70 -7.99 7.93 13.24
C GLY A 70 -6.70 8.04 14.05
N GLN A 71 -6.25 6.98 14.73
CA GLN A 71 -4.97 6.98 15.46
C GLN A 71 -3.78 6.56 14.59
N SER A 72 -2.62 7.11 14.93
CA SER A 72 -1.33 6.86 14.28
C SER A 72 -0.47 5.91 15.10
N TYR A 73 0.26 5.04 14.41
CA TYR A 73 1.08 3.99 14.99
C TYR A 73 2.44 3.95 14.30
N GLY A 74 3.49 3.77 15.10
CA GLY A 74 4.88 3.94 14.66
C GLY A 74 5.15 5.37 14.16
N CYS A 75 6.32 5.58 13.58
CA CYS A 75 6.74 6.90 13.12
C CYS A 75 7.28 6.90 11.68
N ASP A 76 7.84 5.77 11.20
CA ASP A 76 8.40 5.62 9.85
C ASP A 76 7.85 4.37 9.13
N LEU A 77 6.56 4.09 9.32
CA LEU A 77 5.92 2.90 8.75
C LEU A 77 5.37 3.14 7.33
N VAL A 78 5.28 4.40 6.93
CA VAL A 78 4.83 4.81 5.61
C VAL A 78 5.88 5.74 5.00
N GLY A 79 6.52 5.32 3.94
CA GLY A 79 7.52 6.15 3.27
C GLY A 79 8.45 5.38 2.36
N TYR A 80 9.51 6.06 1.94
CA TYR A 80 10.35 5.74 0.79
C TYR A 80 9.54 5.69 -0.51
N VAL A 81 8.58 4.78 -0.63
CA VAL A 81 7.58 4.70 -1.71
C VAL A 81 6.22 4.33 -1.12
N TRP A 82 5.14 4.93 -1.63
CA TRP A 82 3.78 4.58 -1.25
C TRP A 82 2.78 4.53 -2.41
N ASP A 83 1.75 3.73 -2.17
CA ASP A 83 0.62 3.52 -3.07
C ASP A 83 -0.66 4.06 -2.42
N ARG A 84 -1.64 4.43 -3.25
CA ARG A 84 -2.97 4.89 -2.80
C ARG A 84 -4.09 4.38 -3.68
N VAL A 85 -5.32 4.57 -3.24
CA VAL A 85 -6.51 4.32 -4.05
C VAL A 85 -6.66 5.40 -5.13
N PHE A 86 -6.97 4.99 -6.37
CA PHE A 86 -7.24 5.90 -7.48
C PHE A 86 -8.69 5.75 -7.97
N GLN A 87 -9.33 6.87 -8.32
CA GLN A 87 -10.65 6.89 -8.95
C GLN A 87 -10.53 6.85 -10.47
N ASN A 88 -9.96 5.77 -11.00
CA ASN A 88 -9.71 5.58 -12.45
C ASN A 88 -10.66 4.57 -13.11
N GLY A 89 -11.70 4.13 -12.39
CA GLY A 89 -12.65 3.11 -12.87
C GLY A 89 -12.14 1.68 -12.85
N ALA A 90 -10.88 1.44 -12.44
CA ALA A 90 -10.28 0.11 -12.40
C ALA A 90 -10.23 -0.50 -10.98
N THR A 91 -10.63 0.24 -9.96
CA THR A 91 -10.62 -0.23 -8.56
C THR A 91 -11.55 -1.43 -8.35
N PRO A 92 -11.08 -2.53 -7.76
CA PRO A 92 -11.90 -3.70 -7.48
C PRO A 92 -13.14 -3.36 -6.64
N PRO A 93 -14.31 -3.95 -6.95
CA PRO A 93 -15.51 -3.74 -6.17
C PRO A 93 -15.30 -4.23 -4.72
N GLY A 94 -15.91 -3.51 -3.76
CA GLY A 94 -15.85 -3.89 -2.35
C GLY A 94 -14.52 -3.61 -1.64
N LEU A 95 -13.59 -2.86 -2.27
CA LEU A 95 -12.33 -2.46 -1.64
C LEU A 95 -12.56 -1.80 -0.27
N GLN A 96 -11.88 -2.32 0.75
CA GLN A 96 -11.90 -1.81 2.11
C GLN A 96 -10.62 -1.02 2.38
N VAL A 97 -10.75 0.22 2.85
CA VAL A 97 -9.62 1.04 3.31
C VAL A 97 -9.45 0.86 4.81
N ILE A 98 -8.28 0.39 5.20
CA ILE A 98 -7.91 0.09 6.59
C ILE A 98 -7.13 1.25 7.20
N ALA A 99 -6.23 1.82 6.42
CA ALA A 99 -5.46 2.99 6.80
C ALA A 99 -5.42 4.03 5.69
N GLN A 100 -5.36 5.28 6.13
CA GLN A 100 -5.08 6.43 5.30
C GLN A 100 -4.06 7.30 6.03
N SER A 101 -2.81 7.18 5.61
CA SER A 101 -1.67 7.85 6.25
C SER A 101 -1.32 9.10 5.45
N PRO A 102 -1.41 10.31 6.03
CA PRO A 102 -0.96 11.52 5.35
C PRO A 102 0.54 11.45 5.05
N THR A 103 0.93 11.83 3.84
CA THR A 103 2.33 11.84 3.39
C THR A 103 2.67 13.16 2.72
N LYS A 104 3.97 13.36 2.47
CA LYS A 104 4.50 14.44 1.63
C LYS A 104 5.54 13.87 0.67
N ASN A 105 5.43 14.19 -0.60
CA ASN A 105 6.41 13.75 -1.60
C ASN A 105 7.74 14.50 -1.53
N TYR A 106 8.69 14.11 -2.37
CA TYR A 106 10.00 14.76 -2.49
C TYR A 106 9.93 16.27 -2.78
N LEU A 107 8.82 16.77 -3.33
CA LEU A 107 8.55 18.21 -3.53
C LEU A 107 7.80 18.87 -2.36
N GLN A 108 7.62 18.17 -1.24
CA GLN A 108 6.84 18.59 -0.07
C GLN A 108 5.33 18.77 -0.34
N ALA A 109 4.83 18.32 -1.48
CA ALA A 109 3.40 18.35 -1.77
C ALA A 109 2.69 17.27 -0.95
N ALA A 110 1.57 17.64 -0.34
CA ALA A 110 0.74 16.73 0.42
C ALA A 110 0.17 15.62 -0.47
N ASP A 111 0.19 14.41 0.06
CA ASP A 111 -0.39 13.20 -0.53
C ASP A 111 -0.85 12.27 0.61
N PHE A 112 -1.20 11.03 0.29
CA PHE A 112 -1.48 10.00 1.29
C PHE A 112 -1.17 8.61 0.75
N SER A 113 -1.00 7.67 1.67
CA SER A 113 -0.90 6.23 1.43
C SER A 113 -2.15 5.54 1.94
N ASN A 114 -2.60 4.48 1.25
CA ASN A 114 -3.69 3.62 1.73
C ASN A 114 -3.25 2.18 1.97
N THR A 115 -3.60 1.63 3.13
CA THR A 115 -3.62 0.16 3.34
C THR A 115 -5.01 -0.35 3.04
N THR A 116 -5.13 -1.36 2.19
CA THR A 116 -6.41 -1.85 1.73
C THR A 116 -6.47 -3.37 1.67
N TYR A 117 -7.69 -3.90 1.62
CA TYR A 117 -7.91 -5.26 1.13
C TYR A 117 -9.23 -5.35 0.38
N TYR A 118 -9.37 -6.35 -0.47
CA TYR A 118 -10.65 -6.74 -1.06
C TYR A 118 -10.74 -8.26 -1.19
N ILE A 119 -11.97 -8.76 -1.40
CA ILE A 119 -12.22 -10.16 -1.75
C ILE A 119 -12.49 -10.22 -3.25
N ALA A 120 -11.67 -10.97 -3.99
CA ALA A 120 -11.85 -11.20 -5.42
C ALA A 120 -13.08 -12.10 -5.68
N PRO A 121 -13.67 -12.10 -6.89
CA PRO A 121 -14.80 -12.96 -7.23
C PRO A 121 -14.56 -14.47 -6.99
N SER A 122 -13.29 -14.90 -6.94
CA SER A 122 -12.91 -16.28 -6.59
C SER A 122 -13.08 -16.61 -5.09
N GLY A 123 -13.29 -15.61 -4.24
CA GLY A 123 -13.25 -15.69 -2.78
C GLY A 123 -11.86 -15.47 -2.17
N ALA A 124 -10.83 -15.20 -2.99
CA ALA A 124 -9.49 -14.93 -2.49
C ALA A 124 -9.39 -13.50 -1.90
N MET A 125 -8.75 -13.36 -0.75
CA MET A 125 -8.40 -12.05 -0.20
C MET A 125 -7.14 -11.52 -0.88
N VAL A 126 -7.16 -10.23 -1.25
CA VAL A 126 -5.98 -9.48 -1.69
C VAL A 126 -5.77 -8.35 -0.69
N PHE A 127 -4.60 -8.31 -0.06
CA PHE A 127 -4.20 -7.28 0.91
C PHE A 127 -3.00 -6.50 0.37
N ALA A 128 -3.02 -5.17 0.52
CA ALA A 128 -1.93 -4.30 0.14
C ALA A 128 -1.63 -3.28 1.25
N SER A 129 -0.37 -3.24 1.70
CA SER A 129 0.09 -2.38 2.80
C SER A 129 0.10 -0.89 2.43
N GLY A 130 0.33 -0.56 1.16
CA GLY A 130 0.49 0.81 0.67
C GLY A 130 1.83 1.46 0.99
N SER A 131 2.77 0.73 1.62
CA SER A 131 4.14 1.19 1.82
C SER A 131 5.11 0.02 1.90
N ILE A 132 6.33 0.26 1.41
CA ILE A 132 7.46 -0.66 1.50
C ILE A 132 7.95 -0.86 2.96
N LEU A 133 7.61 0.05 3.88
CA LEU A 133 8.17 0.06 5.24
C LEU A 133 7.25 -0.49 6.32
N LEU A 134 6.03 -0.91 5.99
CA LEU A 134 5.09 -1.43 7.00
C LEU A 134 5.68 -2.63 7.76
N THR A 135 6.49 -3.45 7.08
CA THR A 135 7.15 -4.63 7.67
C THR A 135 8.13 -4.28 8.77
N ALA A 136 8.64 -3.05 8.82
CA ALA A 136 9.45 -2.58 9.94
C ALA A 136 8.67 -2.75 11.26
N ALA A 137 7.34 -2.61 11.29
CA ALA A 137 6.58 -2.78 12.52
C ALA A 137 6.62 -4.21 13.14
N LEU A 138 7.15 -5.22 12.44
CA LEU A 138 6.96 -6.63 12.78
C LEU A 138 8.07 -7.25 13.64
N ASP A 139 9.27 -6.66 13.67
CA ASP A 139 10.39 -7.15 14.47
C ASP A 139 11.32 -6.00 14.87
N SER A 140 12.41 -6.29 15.56
CA SER A 140 13.44 -5.30 15.93
C SER A 140 14.66 -5.29 15.00
N TYR A 141 14.66 -6.06 13.90
CA TYR A 141 15.79 -6.11 12.96
C TYR A 141 15.79 -4.89 12.04
N ARG A 142 16.87 -4.10 12.05
CA ARG A 142 16.96 -2.88 11.23
C ARG A 142 18.26 -2.85 10.45
N LEU A 143 18.14 -2.80 9.12
CA LEU A 143 19.27 -2.52 8.23
C LEU A 143 19.76 -1.07 8.42
N HIS A 144 18.84 -0.13 8.67
CA HIS A 144 19.12 1.27 8.94
C HIS A 144 18.36 1.71 10.20
N ARG A 145 19.06 2.34 11.15
CA ARG A 145 18.42 2.94 12.32
C ARG A 145 18.03 4.38 11.99
N ASP A 146 16.77 4.72 12.24
CA ASP A 146 16.33 6.11 12.15
C ASP A 146 16.67 6.84 13.46
N ASN A 147 17.55 7.85 13.36
CA ASN A 147 17.97 8.67 14.49
C ASN A 147 16.88 9.64 14.97
N THR A 148 15.80 9.83 14.21
CA THR A 148 14.63 10.64 14.59
C THR A 148 13.55 9.83 15.32
N CYS A 149 13.62 8.49 15.22
CA CYS A 149 12.75 7.55 15.91
C CYS A 149 13.43 6.64 16.93
N TYR A 150 14.66 6.96 17.32
CA TYR A 150 15.50 6.15 18.21
C TYR A 150 14.89 5.83 19.59
N LEU A 151 13.88 6.59 20.03
CA LEU A 151 13.18 6.36 21.30
C LEU A 151 11.95 5.45 21.18
N GLN A 152 11.44 5.21 19.97
CA GLN A 152 10.27 4.36 19.79
C GLN A 152 10.71 2.91 19.55
N ASN A 153 10.06 1.98 20.26
CA ASN A 153 10.19 0.57 19.92
C ASN A 153 9.71 0.41 18.48
N SER A 154 10.61 -0.11 17.67
CA SER A 154 10.40 -0.22 16.24
C SER A 154 9.41 -1.35 15.91
N VAL A 155 9.16 -2.25 16.88
CA VAL A 155 8.03 -3.19 16.90
C VAL A 155 6.75 -2.47 17.32
N VAL A 156 5.68 -2.65 16.55
CA VAL A 156 4.33 -2.20 16.91
C VAL A 156 3.42 -3.43 17.10
N PRO A 157 3.15 -3.85 18.35
CA PRO A 157 2.35 -5.06 18.63
C PRO A 157 0.97 -5.05 17.97
N ALA A 158 0.33 -3.88 17.88
CA ALA A 158 -0.96 -3.72 17.21
C ALA A 158 -0.87 -4.04 15.71
N ILE A 159 0.23 -3.68 15.04
CA ILE A 159 0.47 -4.01 13.63
C ILE A 159 0.88 -5.48 13.47
N GLN A 160 1.62 -6.06 14.42
CA GLN A 160 1.87 -7.51 14.42
C GLN A 160 0.54 -8.29 14.48
N LYS A 161 -0.39 -7.88 15.35
CA LYS A 161 -1.70 -8.54 15.44
C LYS A 161 -2.55 -8.31 14.19
N LEU A 162 -2.51 -7.12 13.58
CA LEU A 162 -3.14 -6.88 12.29
C LEU A 162 -2.60 -7.84 11.22
N MET A 163 -1.28 -7.97 11.11
CA MET A 163 -0.68 -8.89 10.13
C MET A 163 -0.97 -10.35 10.44
N ALA A 164 -1.06 -10.75 11.71
CA ALA A 164 -1.52 -12.08 12.09
C ALA A 164 -2.96 -12.34 11.62
N ASN A 165 -3.88 -11.38 11.83
CA ASN A 165 -5.26 -11.49 11.36
C ASN A 165 -5.34 -11.56 9.82
N VAL A 166 -4.49 -10.82 9.11
CA VAL A 166 -4.38 -10.91 7.63
C VAL A 166 -3.91 -12.31 7.23
N MET A 167 -2.83 -12.81 7.84
CA MET A 167 -2.30 -14.15 7.53
C MET A 167 -3.28 -15.27 7.83
N GLU A 168 -4.08 -15.15 8.90
CA GLU A 168 -5.18 -16.06 9.22
C GLU A 168 -6.30 -16.03 8.17
N ALA A 169 -6.54 -14.86 7.54
CA ALA A 169 -7.58 -14.69 6.54
C ALA A 169 -7.17 -15.11 5.12
N LEU A 170 -5.89 -15.05 4.77
CA LEU A 170 -5.39 -15.41 3.43
C LEU A 170 -5.70 -16.84 2.96
N PRO A 171 -5.63 -17.91 3.79
CA PRO A 171 -5.94 -19.26 3.36
C PRO A 171 -7.46 -19.55 3.27
N ILE A 172 -8.31 -18.61 3.70
CA ILE A 172 -9.76 -18.80 3.72
C ILE A 172 -10.36 -18.41 2.36
N LYS A 173 -11.30 -19.23 1.86
CA LYS A 173 -12.18 -18.84 0.76
C LYS A 173 -13.35 -18.03 1.31
N HIS A 174 -13.31 -16.72 1.10
CA HIS A 174 -14.33 -15.79 1.56
C HIS A 174 -15.56 -15.80 0.63
N PRO A 175 -16.76 -15.52 1.16
CA PRO A 175 -17.90 -15.21 0.30
C PRO A 175 -17.60 -13.94 -0.51
N ALA A 176 -17.95 -13.97 -1.79
CA ALA A 176 -17.88 -12.81 -2.67
C ALA A 176 -18.99 -11.79 -2.35
#